data_AF-A0A952EVA7-F1
#
_entry.id   AF-A0A952EVA7-F1
#
_cell.length_a   1.000
_cell.length_b   1.000
_cell.length_c   1.000
_cell.angle_alpha   90.00
_cell.angle_beta   90.00
_cell.angle_gamma   90.00
#
_symmetry.space_group_name_H-M   'P 1'
#
loop_
_entity.id
_entity.type
_entity.pdbx_description
1 polymer ?
#
loop_
_entity_poly.entity_id
_entity_poly.type
_entity_poly.pdbx_seq_one_letter_code
_entity_poly.pdbx_strand_id
1 'polypeptide(L)'
;SIETLADGVCQKLSPSLSDGEIAFFGHSMGALVAFEVAHRFEAGGRPIAALFVSACAAPGRIGYEYIPESDRGLLKAVSEMTGANPEFLENEEFAAKILPTLRGLRAIANYECPADATVSCPIYAFVGDDDDVATYERVVPWSQRTTSEFTARVFPGHHFYLNDQLPELVSDIEGKISSCCKG
;
A
#
# COMPACT_ATOMS: atom_id res chain seq x y z
N SER A 1 7.98 -9.79 -5.33
CA SER A 1 7.20 -9.58 -4.09
C SER A 1 7.10 -8.08 -3.82
N ILE A 2 6.54 -7.65 -2.69
CA ILE A 2 6.52 -6.22 -2.31
C ILE A 2 7.96 -5.70 -2.17
N GLU A 3 8.85 -6.48 -1.57
CA GLU A 3 10.26 -6.17 -1.38
C GLU A 3 10.98 -5.98 -2.72
N THR A 4 10.74 -6.87 -3.69
CA THR A 4 11.32 -6.73 -5.04
C THR A 4 10.83 -5.45 -5.75
N LEU A 5 9.56 -5.08 -5.56
CA LEU A 5 9.03 -3.85 -6.13
C LEU A 5 9.66 -2.63 -5.45
N ALA A 6 9.81 -2.65 -4.13
CA ALA A 6 10.47 -1.61 -3.37
C ALA A 6 11.93 -1.43 -3.79
N ASP A 7 12.69 -2.52 -3.97
CA ASP A 7 14.07 -2.47 -4.46
C ASP A 7 14.15 -1.79 -5.83
N GLY A 8 13.24 -2.15 -6.75
CA GLY A 8 13.16 -1.53 -8.08
C GLY A 8 12.79 -0.04 -8.03
N VAL A 9 11.92 0.37 -7.10
CA VAL A 9 11.57 1.77 -6.88
C VAL A 9 12.76 2.54 -6.31
N CYS A 10 13.43 2.01 -5.28
CA CYS A 10 14.63 2.61 -4.70
C CYS A 10 15.70 2.86 -5.77
N GLN A 11 15.99 1.87 -6.62
CA GLN A 11 16.97 2.03 -7.72
C GLN A 11 16.62 3.16 -8.69
N LYS A 12 15.33 3.36 -8.99
CA LYS A 12 14.89 4.44 -9.89
C LYS A 12 14.91 5.82 -9.22
N LEU A 13 14.67 5.87 -7.92
CA LEU A 13 14.63 7.11 -7.15
C LEU A 13 16.04 7.61 -6.78
N SER A 14 16.98 6.73 -6.44
CA SER A 14 18.37 7.08 -6.06
C SER A 14 19.07 8.09 -6.98
N PRO A 15 19.01 8.01 -8.32
CA PRO A 15 19.67 8.97 -9.21
C PRO A 15 18.92 10.30 -9.40
N SER A 16 17.67 10.41 -8.96
CA SER A 16 16.74 11.46 -9.42
C SER A 16 16.29 12.43 -8.31
N LEU A 17 16.57 12.10 -7.05
CA LEU A 17 16.03 12.83 -5.91
C LEU A 17 16.94 13.98 -5.50
N SER A 18 16.41 15.21 -5.61
CA SER A 18 17.02 16.45 -5.10
C SER A 18 17.28 16.41 -3.60
N ASP A 19 18.12 17.32 -3.09
CA ASP A 19 18.47 17.48 -1.65
C ASP A 19 17.30 17.90 -0.73
N GLY A 20 16.07 17.88 -1.23
CA GLY A 20 14.87 18.22 -0.46
C GLY A 20 14.36 17.06 0.39
N GLU A 21 13.46 17.40 1.31
CA GLU A 21 12.71 16.42 2.10
C GLU A 21 11.79 15.59 1.22
N ILE A 22 11.69 14.30 1.55
CA ILE A 22 10.91 13.33 0.79
C ILE A 22 9.75 12.86 1.64
N ALA A 23 8.57 12.82 1.06
CA ALA A 23 7.43 12.10 1.62
C ALA A 23 6.93 11.07 0.61
N PHE A 24 6.39 9.97 1.10
CA PHE A 24 5.82 8.92 0.25
C PHE A 24 4.32 8.79 0.46
N PHE A 25 3.58 8.69 -0.62
CA PHE A 25 2.17 8.32 -0.61
C PHE A 25 1.98 6.98 -1.33
N GLY A 26 1.23 6.09 -0.72
CA GLY A 26 0.87 4.82 -1.32
C GLY A 26 -0.58 4.47 -1.05
N HIS A 27 -1.27 3.99 -2.09
CA HIS A 27 -2.64 3.50 -2.01
C HIS A 27 -2.68 1.98 -2.21
N SER A 28 -3.44 1.26 -1.38
CA SER A 28 -3.59 -0.20 -1.42
C SER A 28 -2.22 -0.88 -1.39
N MET A 29 -1.87 -1.71 -2.38
CA MET A 29 -0.53 -2.30 -2.53
C MET A 29 0.60 -1.26 -2.46
N GLY A 30 0.37 -0.07 -3.04
CA GLY A 30 1.34 1.01 -3.08
C GLY A 30 1.75 1.49 -1.70
N ALA A 31 0.90 1.35 -0.68
CA ALA A 31 1.24 1.72 0.70
C ALA A 31 2.30 0.78 1.29
N LEU A 32 2.22 -0.52 1.02
CA LEU A 32 3.23 -1.49 1.46
C LEU A 32 4.56 -1.23 0.75
N VAL A 33 4.52 -0.95 -0.56
CA VAL A 33 5.71 -0.56 -1.32
C VAL A 33 6.31 0.74 -0.78
N ALA A 34 5.49 1.75 -0.51
CA ALA A 34 5.94 3.02 0.06
C ALA A 34 6.59 2.84 1.43
N PHE A 35 6.04 1.98 2.28
CA PHE A 35 6.63 1.62 3.57
C PHE A 35 8.01 0.96 3.41
N GLU A 36 8.13 -0.04 2.54
CA GLU A 36 9.39 -0.74 2.29
C GLU A 36 10.46 0.17 1.67
N VAL A 37 10.04 1.12 0.82
CA VAL A 37 10.93 2.15 0.28
C VAL A 37 11.37 3.11 1.38
N ALA A 38 10.43 3.62 2.20
CA ALA A 38 10.75 4.51 3.31
C ALA A 38 11.73 3.87 4.30
N HIS A 39 11.48 2.62 4.69
CA HIS A 39 12.34 1.85 5.58
C HIS A 39 13.77 1.70 5.02
N ARG A 40 13.91 1.38 3.72
CA ARG A 40 15.23 1.30 3.05
C ARG A 40 15.93 2.65 2.97
N PHE A 41 15.20 3.72 2.72
CA PHE A 41 15.75 5.08 2.66
C PHE A 41 16.34 5.48 4.01
N GLU A 42 15.60 5.26 5.09
CA GLU A 42 16.06 5.56 6.44
C GLU A 42 17.26 4.69 6.84
N ALA A 43 17.23 3.39 6.52
CA ALA A 43 18.38 2.49 6.73
C ALA A 43 19.62 2.92 5.92
N GLY A 44 19.43 3.56 4.78
CA GLY A 44 20.48 4.17 3.95
C GLY A 44 20.95 5.56 4.44
N GLY A 45 20.48 6.03 5.59
CA GLY A 45 20.85 7.32 6.16
C GLY A 45 20.10 8.52 5.56
N ARG A 46 19.01 8.28 4.82
CA ARG A 46 18.18 9.32 4.23
C ARG A 46 16.81 9.37 4.94
N PRO A 47 16.62 10.29 5.89
CA PRO A 47 15.35 10.40 6.60
C PRO A 47 14.21 10.79 5.65
N ILE A 48 13.02 10.29 5.95
CA ILE A 48 11.77 10.62 5.25
C ILE A 48 10.97 11.57 6.14
N ALA A 49 10.30 12.55 5.54
CA ALA A 49 9.53 13.56 6.28
C ALA A 49 8.17 13.01 6.73
N ALA A 50 7.52 12.19 5.91
CA ALA A 50 6.23 11.56 6.23
C ALA A 50 5.94 10.37 5.31
N LEU A 51 5.18 9.40 5.84
CA LEU A 51 4.59 8.31 5.08
C LEU A 51 3.05 8.40 5.13
N PHE A 52 2.43 8.45 3.97
CA PHE A 52 0.99 8.47 3.79
C PHE A 52 0.51 7.12 3.26
N VAL A 53 -0.30 6.41 4.05
CA VAL A 53 -0.86 5.10 3.68
C VAL A 53 -2.37 5.23 3.47
N SER A 54 -2.86 4.83 2.30
CA SER A 54 -4.28 4.93 1.94
C SER A 54 -4.86 3.56 1.61
N ALA A 55 -6.01 3.22 2.18
CA ALA A 55 -6.75 1.99 1.95
C ALA A 55 -5.86 0.73 2.02
N CYS A 56 -5.03 0.63 3.06
CA CYS A 56 -4.10 -0.47 3.19
C CYS A 56 -4.08 -1.02 4.62
N ALA A 57 -4.39 -2.30 4.78
CA ALA A 57 -4.20 -2.99 6.04
C ALA A 57 -2.72 -2.97 6.45
N ALA A 58 -2.45 -2.88 7.75
CA ALA A 58 -1.10 -2.93 8.26
C ALA A 58 -0.41 -4.27 7.90
N PRO A 59 0.92 -4.27 7.73
CA PRO A 59 1.65 -5.50 7.39
C PRO A 59 1.39 -6.62 8.42
N GLY A 60 1.04 -7.82 7.92
CA GLY A 60 0.65 -8.97 8.74
C GLY A 60 -0.80 -8.99 9.22
N ARG A 61 -1.65 -8.06 8.76
CA ARG A 61 -3.10 -8.02 9.07
C ARG A 61 -4.01 -8.37 7.90
N ILE A 62 -3.43 -8.83 6.79
CA ILE A 62 -4.16 -9.25 5.60
C ILE A 62 -4.67 -10.67 5.83
N GLY A 63 -5.99 -10.84 5.83
CA GLY A 63 -6.68 -12.08 6.21
C GLY A 63 -6.87 -13.10 5.08
N TYR A 64 -5.95 -13.20 4.12
CA TYR A 64 -6.03 -14.23 3.08
C TYR A 64 -5.29 -15.50 3.53
N GLU A 65 -6.03 -16.56 3.83
CA GLU A 65 -5.46 -17.83 4.33
C GLU A 65 -4.65 -18.59 3.26
N TYR A 66 -4.93 -18.38 1.98
CA TYR A 66 -4.21 -19.03 0.88
C TYR A 66 -4.39 -18.28 -0.45
N ILE A 67 -3.29 -17.85 -1.08
CA ILE A 67 -3.30 -17.31 -2.44
C ILE A 67 -2.44 -18.18 -3.37
N PRO A 68 -2.99 -18.69 -4.50
CA PRO A 68 -2.23 -19.53 -5.42
C PRO A 68 -1.00 -18.84 -6.05
N GLU A 69 0.11 -19.56 -6.15
CA GLU A 69 1.39 -19.04 -6.69
C GLU A 69 1.44 -18.96 -8.22
N SER A 70 0.62 -19.73 -8.93
CA SER A 70 0.59 -19.69 -10.39
C SER A 70 -0.50 -18.74 -10.90
N ASP A 71 -0.26 -18.09 -12.04
CA ASP A 71 -1.27 -17.28 -12.72
C ASP A 71 -2.56 -18.08 -13.00
N ARG A 72 -2.39 -19.34 -13.40
CA ARG A 72 -3.52 -20.26 -13.61
C ARG A 72 -4.28 -20.52 -12.30
N GLY A 73 -3.57 -20.66 -11.19
CA GLY A 73 -4.16 -20.81 -9.86
C GLY A 73 -4.93 -19.55 -9.44
N LEU A 74 -4.38 -18.36 -9.69
CA LEU A 74 -5.04 -17.09 -9.41
C LEU A 74 -6.35 -16.94 -10.20
N LEU A 75 -6.31 -17.22 -11.50
CA LEU A 75 -7.49 -17.19 -12.36
C LEU A 75 -8.55 -18.19 -11.88
N LYS A 76 -8.12 -19.41 -11.51
CA LYS A 76 -9.02 -20.43 -10.97
C LYS A 76 -9.68 -19.99 -9.66
N ALA A 77 -8.93 -19.44 -8.71
CA ALA A 77 -9.48 -18.95 -7.45
C ALA A 77 -10.52 -17.84 -7.67
N VAL A 78 -10.29 -16.94 -8.64
CA VAL A 78 -11.25 -15.91 -9.01
C VAL A 78 -12.51 -16.50 -9.64
N SER A 79 -12.38 -17.49 -10.54
CA SER A 79 -13.52 -18.22 -11.11
C SER A 79 -14.40 -18.83 -10.02
N GLU A 80 -13.77 -19.52 -9.06
CA GLU A 80 -14.46 -20.20 -7.95
C GLU A 80 -15.15 -19.21 -7.02
N MET A 81 -14.54 -18.04 -6.76
CA MET A 81 -15.09 -17.01 -5.87
C MET A 81 -16.21 -16.18 -6.52
N THR A 82 -16.11 -15.87 -7.80
CA THR A 82 -17.05 -14.98 -8.50
C THR A 82 -18.16 -15.73 -9.25
N GLY A 83 -18.02 -17.04 -9.43
CA GLY A 83 -18.88 -17.83 -10.31
C GLY A 83 -18.67 -17.50 -11.79
N ALA A 84 -17.63 -16.75 -12.15
CA ALA A 84 -17.31 -16.42 -13.54
C ALA A 84 -17.01 -17.70 -14.33
N ASN A 85 -17.60 -17.82 -15.53
CA ASN A 85 -17.39 -18.97 -16.40
C ASN A 85 -15.88 -19.11 -16.72
N PRO A 86 -15.28 -20.28 -16.42
CA PRO A 86 -13.86 -20.57 -16.69
C PRO A 86 -13.41 -20.22 -18.10
N GLU A 87 -14.27 -20.34 -19.11
CA GLU A 87 -13.95 -20.03 -20.51
C GLU A 87 -13.58 -18.55 -20.73
N PHE A 88 -14.12 -17.61 -19.94
CA PHE A 88 -13.72 -16.20 -20.02
C PHE A 88 -12.32 -15.97 -19.45
N LEU A 89 -11.89 -16.80 -18.50
CA LEU A 89 -10.57 -16.72 -17.87
C LEU A 89 -9.49 -17.46 -18.68
N GLU A 90 -9.90 -18.35 -19.60
CA GLU A 90 -9.04 -18.96 -20.62
C GLU A 90 -8.80 -18.04 -21.83
N ASN A 91 -9.56 -16.94 -21.96
CA ASN A 91 -9.28 -15.91 -22.95
C ASN A 91 -7.99 -15.16 -22.58
N GLU A 92 -6.94 -15.32 -23.39
CA GLU A 92 -5.63 -14.72 -23.15
C GLU A 92 -5.66 -13.19 -23.02
N GLU A 93 -6.52 -12.51 -23.79
CA GLU A 93 -6.64 -11.05 -23.74
C GLU A 93 -7.28 -10.59 -22.42
N PHE A 94 -8.28 -11.33 -21.93
CA PHE A 94 -8.91 -11.07 -20.65
C PHE A 94 -7.97 -11.41 -19.49
N ALA A 95 -7.34 -12.57 -19.53
CA ALA A 95 -6.34 -12.99 -18.54
C ALA A 95 -5.22 -11.95 -18.44
N ALA A 96 -4.67 -11.47 -19.57
CA ALA A 96 -3.63 -10.45 -19.58
C ALA A 96 -4.08 -9.13 -18.90
N LYS A 97 -5.37 -8.78 -18.95
CA LYS A 97 -5.92 -7.58 -18.29
C LYS A 97 -6.06 -7.74 -16.78
N ILE A 98 -6.46 -8.92 -16.30
CA ILE A 98 -6.75 -9.12 -14.87
C ILE A 98 -5.55 -9.66 -14.07
N LEU A 99 -4.65 -10.40 -14.72
CA LEU A 99 -3.48 -11.01 -14.06
C LEU A 99 -2.60 -10.00 -13.32
N PRO A 100 -2.34 -8.78 -13.81
CA PRO A 100 -1.61 -7.78 -13.04
C PRO A 100 -2.24 -7.49 -11.67
N THR A 101 -3.57 -7.34 -11.61
CA THR A 101 -4.32 -7.13 -10.36
C THR A 101 -4.19 -8.34 -9.44
N LEU A 102 -4.36 -9.55 -9.96
CA LEU A 102 -4.28 -10.78 -9.16
C LEU A 102 -2.87 -11.04 -8.62
N ARG A 103 -1.84 -10.74 -9.41
CA ARG A 103 -0.45 -10.79 -8.97
C ARG A 103 -0.17 -9.75 -7.89
N GLY A 104 -0.78 -8.57 -7.97
CA GLY A 104 -0.75 -7.56 -6.92
C GLY A 104 -1.37 -8.05 -5.62
N LEU A 105 -2.57 -8.63 -5.68
CA LEU A 105 -3.23 -9.25 -4.52
C LEU A 105 -2.38 -10.35 -3.88
N ARG A 106 -1.74 -11.21 -4.70
CA ARG A 106 -0.80 -12.21 -4.19
C ARG A 106 0.40 -11.58 -3.50
N ALA A 107 0.99 -10.54 -4.09
CA ALA A 107 2.12 -9.85 -3.48
C ALA A 107 1.73 -9.25 -2.12
N ILE A 108 0.53 -8.66 -2.00
CA ILE A 108 -0.02 -8.14 -0.76
C ILE A 108 -0.19 -9.26 0.27
N ALA A 109 -0.84 -10.36 -0.09
CA ALA A 109 -1.13 -11.45 0.86
C ALA A 109 0.11 -12.20 1.35
N ASN A 110 1.12 -12.38 0.49
CA ASN A 110 2.35 -13.06 0.83
C ASN A 110 3.39 -12.13 1.47
N TYR A 111 3.04 -10.86 1.72
CA TYR A 111 3.97 -9.90 2.29
C TYR A 111 4.15 -10.16 3.79
N GLU A 112 5.36 -10.60 4.14
CA GLU A 112 5.79 -10.78 5.53
C GLU A 112 6.73 -9.65 5.94
N CYS A 113 6.24 -8.79 6.83
CA CYS A 113 7.03 -7.70 7.37
C CYS A 113 7.61 -8.09 8.74
N PRO A 114 8.94 -8.06 8.94
CA PRO A 114 9.55 -8.29 10.24
C PRO A 114 8.91 -7.42 11.34
N ALA A 115 8.78 -7.96 12.55
CA ALA A 115 8.08 -7.25 13.63
C ALA A 115 8.79 -5.96 14.06
N ASP A 116 10.11 -5.88 13.87
CA ASP A 116 10.98 -4.75 14.18
C ASP A 116 11.13 -3.75 13.03
N ALA A 117 10.64 -4.08 11.83
CA ALA A 117 10.61 -3.15 10.70
C ALA A 117 9.68 -1.98 11.01
N THR A 118 10.30 -0.81 11.20
CA THR A 118 9.65 0.47 11.52
C THR A 118 10.31 1.60 10.74
N VAL A 119 9.58 2.69 10.57
CA VAL A 119 10.11 3.99 10.12
C VAL A 119 10.17 4.97 11.29
N SER A 120 10.98 6.01 11.16
CA SER A 120 11.16 7.09 12.14
C SER A 120 10.36 8.35 11.77
N CYS A 121 9.79 8.39 10.57
CA CYS A 121 8.86 9.43 10.13
C CYS A 121 7.41 9.18 10.63
N PRO A 122 6.59 10.24 10.75
CA PRO A 122 5.17 10.09 11.05
C PRO A 122 4.44 9.30 9.96
N ILE A 123 3.46 8.50 10.38
CA ILE A 123 2.54 7.78 9.49
C ILE A 123 1.15 8.41 9.55
N TYR A 124 0.65 8.82 8.39
CA TYR A 124 -0.70 9.32 8.20
C TYR A 124 -1.51 8.28 7.41
N ALA A 125 -2.48 7.65 8.07
CA ALA A 125 -3.33 6.65 7.47
C ALA A 125 -4.68 7.23 7.03
N PHE A 126 -5.17 6.78 5.89
CA PHE A 126 -6.44 7.18 5.32
C PHE A 126 -7.26 5.93 4.93
N VAL A 127 -8.53 5.91 5.32
CA VAL A 127 -9.39 4.73 5.19
C VAL A 127 -10.81 5.14 4.80
N GLY A 128 -11.45 4.34 3.93
CA GLY A 128 -12.87 4.48 3.61
C GLY A 128 -13.75 3.87 4.72
N ASP A 129 -14.87 4.49 5.06
CA ASP A 129 -15.83 3.96 6.04
C ASP A 129 -16.57 2.71 5.56
N ASP A 130 -16.56 2.43 4.25
CA ASP A 130 -17.17 1.28 3.59
C ASP A 130 -16.10 0.40 2.89
N ASP A 131 -14.88 0.34 3.44
CA ASP A 131 -13.78 -0.49 2.92
C ASP A 131 -13.66 -1.83 3.67
N ASP A 132 -14.15 -2.90 3.03
CA ASP A 132 -14.07 -4.28 3.53
C ASP A 132 -12.64 -4.88 3.54
N VAL A 133 -11.73 -4.32 2.73
CA VAL A 133 -10.37 -4.82 2.57
C VAL A 133 -9.49 -4.24 3.66
N ALA A 134 -9.47 -2.91 3.76
CA ALA A 134 -8.66 -2.16 4.71
C ALA A 134 -9.51 -1.47 5.77
N THR A 135 -10.31 -2.26 6.50
CA THR A 135 -11.13 -1.76 7.61
C THR A 135 -10.29 -0.96 8.62
N TYR A 136 -10.92 -0.06 9.37
CA TYR A 136 -10.25 0.75 10.38
C TYR A 136 -9.41 -0.10 11.35
N GLU A 137 -9.93 -1.24 11.80
CA GLU A 137 -9.25 -2.17 12.71
C GLU A 137 -8.00 -2.81 12.09
N ARG A 138 -7.99 -3.00 10.77
CA ARG A 138 -6.84 -3.50 10.02
C ARG A 138 -5.81 -2.41 9.72
N VAL A 139 -6.23 -1.15 9.67
CA VAL A 139 -5.38 0.01 9.41
C VAL A 139 -4.69 0.51 10.69
N VAL A 140 -5.39 0.57 11.83
CA VAL A 140 -4.84 1.08 13.11
C VAL A 140 -3.46 0.48 13.48
N PRO A 141 -3.18 -0.82 13.27
CA PRO A 141 -1.87 -1.38 13.59
C PRO A 141 -0.69 -0.81 12.78
N TRP A 142 -0.91 0.06 11.79
CA TRP A 142 0.15 0.89 11.21
C TRP A 142 0.86 1.76 12.26
N SER A 143 0.21 2.07 13.39
CA SER A 143 0.84 2.74 14.53
C SER A 143 2.04 1.98 15.10
N GLN A 144 2.11 0.65 14.88
CA GLN A 144 3.23 -0.20 15.32
C GLN A 144 4.39 -0.18 14.32
N ARG A 145 4.22 0.46 13.15
CA ARG A 145 5.22 0.53 12.07
C ARG A 145 5.97 1.85 12.03
N THR A 146 5.75 2.72 13.01
CA THR A 146 6.52 3.96 13.19
C THR A 146 6.98 4.10 14.64
N THR A 147 8.12 4.76 14.82
CA THR A 147 8.60 5.24 16.13
C THR A 147 8.20 6.69 16.41
N SER A 148 7.44 7.31 15.50
CA SER A 148 6.95 8.69 15.55
C SER A 148 5.41 8.73 15.65
N GLU A 149 4.80 9.87 15.31
CA GLU A 149 3.35 10.05 15.36
C GLU A 149 2.63 9.15 14.36
N PHE A 150 1.48 8.60 14.78
CA PHE A 150 0.52 7.95 13.91
C PHE A 150 -0.83 8.64 14.02
N THR A 151 -1.46 8.91 12.89
CA THR A 151 -2.88 9.31 12.84
C THR A 151 -3.61 8.54 11.76
N ALA A 152 -4.91 8.31 11.96
CA ALA A 152 -5.78 7.71 10.97
C ALA A 152 -7.00 8.61 10.76
N ARG A 153 -7.31 8.92 9.50
CA ARG A 153 -8.51 9.67 9.11
C ARG A 153 -9.42 8.79 8.27
N VAL A 154 -10.70 8.78 8.64
CA VAL A 154 -11.76 8.09 7.91
C VAL A 154 -12.38 9.05 6.90
N PHE A 155 -12.65 8.54 5.70
CA PHE A 155 -13.32 9.23 4.60
C PHE A 155 -14.59 8.48 4.21
N PRO A 156 -15.64 9.18 3.73
CA PRO A 156 -16.79 8.52 3.13
C PRO A 156 -16.39 7.79 1.85
N GLY A 157 -16.67 6.49 1.77
CA GLY A 157 -16.49 5.67 0.57
C GLY A 157 -15.84 4.32 0.81
N HIS A 158 -15.77 3.54 -0.26
CA HIS A 158 -15.19 2.20 -0.26
C HIS A 158 -13.66 2.22 -0.47
N HIS A 159 -13.06 1.09 -0.85
CA HIS A 159 -11.61 0.97 -1.08
C HIS A 159 -11.01 2.06 -1.98
N PHE A 160 -11.77 2.62 -2.93
CA PHE A 160 -11.32 3.68 -3.84
C PHE A 160 -11.94 5.05 -3.52
N TYR A 161 -12.27 5.31 -2.24
CA TYR A 161 -12.83 6.59 -1.77
C TYR A 161 -12.07 7.82 -2.28
N LEU A 162 -10.75 7.70 -2.53
CA LEU A 162 -9.91 8.78 -3.04
C LEU A 162 -10.41 9.39 -4.35
N ASN A 163 -11.17 8.66 -5.17
CA ASN A 163 -11.71 9.18 -6.42
C ASN A 163 -12.75 10.28 -6.17
N ASP A 164 -13.55 10.11 -5.11
CA ASP A 164 -14.61 11.03 -4.72
C ASP A 164 -14.10 12.07 -3.71
N GLN A 165 -13.10 11.72 -2.91
CA GLN A 165 -12.56 12.54 -1.81
C GLN A 165 -11.21 13.20 -2.15
N LEU A 166 -10.81 13.22 -3.43
CA LEU A 166 -9.50 13.70 -3.86
C LEU A 166 -9.15 15.10 -3.33
N PRO A 167 -10.05 16.12 -3.39
CA PRO A 167 -9.70 17.46 -2.92
C PRO A 167 -9.40 17.50 -1.42
N GLU A 168 -10.17 16.76 -0.61
CA GLU A 168 -10.00 16.74 0.84
C GLU A 168 -8.77 15.92 1.25
N LEU A 169 -8.51 14.81 0.56
CA LEU A 169 -7.32 13.99 0.76
C LEU A 169 -6.04 14.77 0.47
N VAL A 170 -5.98 15.43 -0.69
CA VAL A 170 -4.81 16.24 -1.09
C VAL A 170 -4.61 17.39 -0.11
N SER A 171 -5.68 18.09 0.29
CA SER A 171 -5.57 19.19 1.25
C SER A 171 -5.02 18.76 2.60
N ASP A 172 -5.39 17.56 3.09
CA ASP A 172 -4.83 17.01 4.33
C ASP A 172 -3.34 16.70 4.16
N ILE A 173 -2.97 15.99 3.08
CA ILE A 173 -1.57 15.65 2.76
C ILE A 173 -0.71 16.92 2.67
N GLU A 174 -1.14 17.94 1.94
CA GLU A 174 -0.42 19.22 1.81
C GLU A 174 -0.26 19.92 3.16
N GLY A 175 -1.30 19.90 4.00
CA GLY A 175 -1.25 20.43 5.36
C GLY A 175 -0.23 19.71 6.24
N LYS A 176 -0.17 18.37 6.17
CA LYS A 176 0.81 17.56 6.90
C LYS A 176 2.22 17.79 6.40
N ILE A 177 2.45 17.76 5.09
CA ILE A 177 3.77 18.06 4.48
C ILE A 177 4.25 19.43 4.92
N SER A 178 3.40 20.45 4.86
CA SER A 178 3.74 21.82 5.26
C SER A 178 4.06 21.94 6.75
N SER A 179 3.62 21.00 7.59
CA SER A 179 3.93 20.96 9.02
C SER A 179 5.21 20.20 9.34
N CYS A 180 5.48 19.11 8.61
CA CYS A 180 6.67 18.27 8.77
C CYS A 180 7.91 18.90 8.12
N CYS A 181 7.75 19.61 7.01
CA CYS A 181 8.83 20.13 6.18
C CYS A 181 9.26 21.57 6.52
N LYS A 182 9.05 22.02 7.77
CA LYS A 182 9.52 23.34 8.22
C LYS A 182 10.97 23.26 8.67
N GLY A 183 11.88 23.35 7.70
CA GLY A 183 13.30 23.63 7.86
C GLY A 183 13.69 24.96 7.21
#